data_AF-A0A2K4ZP43-F1
#
_entry.id   AF-A0A2K4ZP43-F1
#
_cell.length_a   1.000
_cell.length_b   1.000
_cell.length_c   1.000
_cell.angle_alpha   90.00
_cell.angle_beta   90.00
_cell.angle_gamma   90.00
#
_symmetry.space_group_name_H-M   'P 1'
#
loop_
_entity.id
_entity.type
_entity.pdbx_description
1 polymer ?
#
loop_
_entity_poly.entity_id
_entity_poly.type
_entity_poly.pdbx_seq_one_letter_code
_entity_poly.pdbx_strand_id
1 'polypeptide(L)' 'MFKVTKKPKTPNMIWDSEKNCLLCKFVKGIFETDDAGVADKLESMGHTVTEIPNES' A
#
# COMPACT_ATOMS: atom_id res chain seq x y z
N MET A 1 -10.53 -1.91 -5.90
CA MET A 1 -9.06 -1.94 -5.97
C MET A 1 -8.50 -0.64 -5.43
N PHE A 2 -7.41 -0.70 -4.68
CA PHE A 2 -6.69 0.44 -4.12
C PHE A 2 -5.32 0.55 -4.74
N LYS A 3 -4.92 1.77 -5.07
CA LYS A 3 -3.58 2.12 -5.52
C LYS A 3 -2.89 2.95 -4.45
N VAL A 4 -1.81 2.43 -3.91
CA VAL A 4 -0.99 3.08 -2.91
C VAL A 4 0.27 3.62 -3.56
N THR A 5 0.47 4.93 -3.47
CA THR A 5 1.70 5.61 -3.90
C THR A 5 2.62 5.77 -2.70
N LYS A 6 3.86 5.29 -2.86
CA LYS A 6 4.91 5.39 -1.86
C LYS A 6 5.24 6.85 -1.56
N LYS A 7 5.31 7.20 -0.27
CA LYS A 7 5.87 8.48 0.16
C LYS A 7 7.38 8.55 -0.14
N PRO A 8 7.94 9.73 -0.44
CA PRO A 8 9.35 9.89 -0.75
C PRO A 8 10.25 9.33 0.36
N LYS A 9 11.46 8.87 0.00
CA LYS A 9 12.48 8.36 0.92
C LYS A 9 12.10 7.13 1.77
N THR A 10 11.00 6.45 1.45
CA THR A 10 10.59 5.20 2.12
C THR A 10 11.17 3.99 1.41
N PRO A 11 11.49 2.88 2.10
CA PRO A 11 11.84 1.62 1.45
C PRO A 11 10.75 1.14 0.49
N ASN A 12 11.12 0.36 -0.52
CA ASN A 12 10.17 -0.23 -1.46
C ASN A 12 9.45 -1.46 -0.88
N MET A 13 9.87 -1.95 0.28
CA MET A 13 9.24 -3.09 0.96
C MET A 13 8.89 -2.67 2.38
N ILE A 14 7.66 -2.95 2.79
CA ILE A 14 7.20 -2.75 4.17
C ILE A 14 6.90 -4.13 4.76
N TRP A 15 7.47 -4.38 5.93
CA TRP A 15 7.25 -5.60 6.69
C TRP A 15 6.18 -5.36 7.76
N ASP A 16 5.24 -6.28 7.91
CA ASP A 16 4.30 -6.30 9.02
C ASP A 16 4.90 -7.12 10.15
N SER A 17 5.31 -6.47 11.23
CA SER A 17 5.84 -7.15 12.42
C SER A 17 4.75 -7.91 13.19
N GLU A 18 3.48 -7.52 13.09
CA GLU A 18 2.38 -8.19 13.81
C GLU A 18 2.05 -9.54 13.19
N LYS A 19 2.06 -9.61 11.86
CA LYS A 19 1.79 -10.84 11.09
C LYS A 19 3.06 -11.60 10.68
N ASN A 20 4.22 -11.03 11.01
CA ASN A 20 5.54 -11.52 10.62
C ASN A 20 5.66 -11.87 9.12
N CYS A 21 5.11 -11.00 8.27
CA CYS A 21 5.06 -11.20 6.82
C CYS A 21 5.30 -9.89 6.06
N LEU A 22 5.55 -9.99 4.75
CA LEU A 22 5.67 -8.82 3.89
C LEU A 22 4.30 -8.15 3.73
N LEU A 23 4.16 -6.92 4.20
CA LEU A 23 2.91 -6.15 4.09
C LEU A 23 2.66 -5.70 2.66
N CYS A 24 3.67 -5.03 2.08
CA CYS A 24 3.58 -4.54 0.72
C CYS A 24 4.96 -4.39 0.07
N LYS A 25 4.97 -4.43 -1.26
CA LYS A 25 6.14 -4.14 -2.07
C LYS A 25 5.75 -3.13 -3.15
N PHE A 26 6.29 -1.93 -3.05
CA PHE A 26 6.17 -0.90 -4.07
C PHE A 26 7.01 -1.25 -5.30
N VAL A 27 6.36 -1.34 -6.45
CA VAL A 27 6.98 -1.48 -7.77
C VAL A 27 6.93 -0.11 -8.45
N LYS A 28 8.10 0.47 -8.74
CA LYS A 28 8.21 1.86 -9.25
C LYS A 28 7.50 2.89 -8.37
N GLY A 29 7.43 2.63 -7.05
CA GLY A 29 6.75 3.52 -6.09
C GLY A 29 5.24 3.34 -6.01
N ILE A 30 4.66 2.34 -6.67
CA ILE A 30 3.23 2.04 -6.65
C ILE A 30 3.00 0.64 -6.09
N PHE A 31 1.96 0.47 -5.29
CA PHE A 31 1.49 -0.83 -4.80
C PHE A 31 -0.03 -0.89 -5.00
N GLU A 32 -0.50 -1.92 -5.69
CA GLU A 32 -1.93 -2.13 -5.93
C GLU A 32 -2.41 -3.30 -5.08
N THR A 33 -3.54 -3.11 -4.40
CA THR A 33 -4.13 -4.13 -3.52
C THR A 33 -5.65 -4.02 -3.53
N ASP A 34 -6.34 -5.14 -3.38
CA ASP A 34 -7.79 -5.16 -3.14
C ASP A 34 -8.14 -5.25 -1.65
N ASP A 35 -7.13 -5.39 -0.79
CA ASP A 35 -7.30 -5.49 0.65
C ASP A 35 -7.41 -4.08 1.26
N ALA A 36 -8.63 -3.71 1.63
CA ALA A 36 -8.92 -2.42 2.26
C ALA A 36 -8.16 -2.23 3.59
N GLY A 37 -7.89 -3.30 4.34
CA GLY A 37 -7.15 -3.22 5.60
C GLY A 37 -5.67 -2.90 5.39
N VAL A 38 -5.07 -3.44 4.33
CA VAL A 38 -3.70 -3.08 3.93
C VAL A 38 -3.64 -1.64 3.44
N ALA A 39 -4.64 -1.19 2.67
CA ALA A 39 -4.73 0.19 2.19
C ALA A 39 -4.83 1.19 3.36
N ASP A 40 -5.74 0.97 4.31
CA ASP A 40 -5.93 1.82 5.50
C ASP A 40 -4.68 1.87 6.40
N LYS A 41 -4.02 0.72 6.60
CA LYS A 41 -2.74 0.67 7.33
C LYS A 41 -1.65 1.48 6.61
N LEU A 42 -1.58 1.41 5.28
CA LEU A 42 -0.61 2.19 4.50
C LEU A 42 -0.93 3.68 4.50
N GLU A 43 -2.21 4.06 4.45
CA GLU A 43 -2.65 5.46 4.61
C GLU A 43 -2.22 6.01 5.98
N SER A 44 -2.45 5.24 7.05
CA SER A 44 -2.04 5.56 8.42
C SER A 44 -0.51 5.70 8.57
N MET A 45 0.28 5.00 7.74
CA MET A 45 1.75 5.15 7.67
C MET A 45 2.21 6.38 6.86
N GLY A 46 1.26 7.15 6.30
CA GLY A 46 1.48 8.36 5.52
C GLY A 46 1.71 8.12 4.03
N HIS A 47 1.26 6.98 3.50
CA HIS A 47 1.24 6.73 2.05
C HIS A 47 -0.02 7.31 1.43
N THR A 48 0.04 7.64 0.14
CA THR A 48 -1.13 8.15 -0.58
C THR A 48 -1.93 6.98 -1.13
N VAL A 49 -3.16 6.80 -0.66
CA VAL A 49 -4.07 5.77 -1.16
C VAL A 49 -5.07 6.40 -2.13
N THR A 50 -5.36 5.72 -3.21
CA THR A 50 -6.37 6.13 -4.20
C THR A 50 -7.24 4.93 -4.52
N GLU A 51 -8.54 5.06 -4.34
CA GLU A 51 -9.50 4.05 -4.77
C GLU A 51 -9.61 4.09 -6.29
N ILE A 52 -9.37 2.96 -6.94
CA ILE A 52 -9.61 2.80 -8.37
C ILE A 52 -11.01 2.19 -8.49
N PRO A 53 -12.00 2.95 -9.01
CA PRO A 53 -13.29 2.39 -9.34
C PRO A 53 -13.12 1.38 -10.47
N ASN A 54 -13.66 0.17 -10.28
CA ASN A 54 -13.73 -0.82 -11.34
C ASN A 54 -14.89 -0.39 -12.26
N GLU A 55 -14.64 0.55 -13.17
CA GLU A 55 -15.64 0.96 -14.15
C GLU A 55 -15.99 -0.26 -15.00
N SER A 56 -17.26 -0.68 -14.91
CA SER A 56 -17.82 -1.91 -15.50
C SER A 56 -18.30 -1.68 -16.92
#